data_AF-A0A7R7WH15-F1
#
_entry.id   AF-A0A7R7WH15-F1
#
_cell.length_a   1.000
_cell.length_b   1.000
_cell.length_c   1.000
_cell.angle_alpha   90.00
_cell.angle_beta   90.00
_cell.angle_gamma   90.00
#
_symmetry.space_group_name_H-M   'P 1'
#
loop_
_entity.id
_entity.type
_entity.pdbx_description
1 polymer ?
#
loop_
_entity_poly.entity_id
_entity_poly.type
_entity_poly.pdbx_seq_one_letter_code
_entity_poly.pdbx_strand_id
1 'polypeptide(L)' 'MEHLSHPGEKISYNDKGLVDADPLREPSKAGLERVAYWQPERTHTVGKDKNGVIHDRVSIWCRRD' A
#
# COMPACT_ATOMS: atom_id res chain seq x y z
N MET A 1 -0.20 -1.92 4.70
CA MET A 1 -0.96 -0.74 5.18
C MET A 1 -0.37 -0.24 6.49
N GLU A 2 -0.03 -1.11 7.44
CA GLU A 2 0.58 -0.74 8.74
C GLU A 2 1.65 0.35 8.67
N HIS A 3 2.69 0.21 7.84
CA HIS A 3 3.74 1.23 7.70
C HIS A 3 3.24 2.60 7.23
N LEU A 4 2.14 2.64 6.47
CA LEU A 4 1.54 3.89 6.00
C LEU A 4 0.58 4.46 7.06
N SER A 5 -0.06 3.59 7.86
CA SER A 5 -0.97 4.00 8.95
C SER A 5 -0.22 4.41 10.23
N HIS A 6 1.01 3.91 10.41
CA HIS A 6 1.86 4.11 11.58
C HIS A 6 3.31 4.45 11.20
N PRO A 7 3.54 5.49 10.38
CA PRO A 7 4.88 5.79 9.90
C PRO A 7 5.82 6.20 11.04
N GLY A 8 7.03 5.64 11.03
CA GLY A 8 8.05 5.88 12.06
C GLY A 8 7.90 5.02 13.32
N GLU A 9 6.82 4.25 13.45
CA GLU A 9 6.66 3.30 14.53
C GLU A 9 7.28 1.95 14.19
N LYS A 10 7.62 1.17 15.22
CA LYS A 10 8.09 -0.21 15.03
C LYS A 10 6.90 -1.11 14.72
N ILE A 11 6.91 -1.71 13.54
CA ILE A 11 5.90 -2.69 13.11
C ILE A 11 6.41 -4.11 13.37
N SER A 12 5.57 -4.92 14.01
CA SER A 12 5.86 -6.34 14.28
C SER A 12 5.61 -7.19 13.04
N TYR A 13 6.45 -8.21 12.89
CA TYR A 13 6.32 -9.23 11.87
C TYR A 13 6.39 -10.60 12.53
N ASN A 14 5.58 -11.55 12.06
CA ASN A 14 5.68 -12.94 12.48
C ASN A 14 6.88 -13.65 11.83
N ASP A 15 7.09 -14.90 12.23
CA ASP A 15 8.18 -15.76 11.76
C ASP A 15 8.19 -16.02 10.25
N LYS A 16 7.09 -15.69 9.54
CA LYS A 16 6.99 -15.79 8.07
C LYS A 16 7.33 -14.48 7.36
N GLY A 17 7.72 -13.44 8.10
CA GLY A 17 7.98 -12.10 7.57
C GLY A 17 6.73 -11.35 7.13
N LEU A 18 5.53 -11.79 7.56
CA LEU A 18 4.28 -11.07 7.34
C LEU A 18 4.03 -10.13 8.50
N VAL A 19 3.46 -8.97 8.21
CA VAL A 19 3.07 -7.99 9.23
C VAL A 19 1.95 -8.57 10.09
N ASP A 20 2.12 -8.51 11.41
CA ASP A 20 1.05 -8.82 12.37
C ASP A 20 0.13 -7.61 12.48
N ALA A 21 -0.70 -7.42 11.45
CA ALA A 21 -1.61 -6.29 11.36
C ALA A 21 -2.78 -6.45 12.34
N ASP A 22 -3.15 -5.36 13.01
CA ASP A 22 -4.37 -5.27 13.80
C ASP A 22 -5.38 -4.38 13.04
N PRO A 23 -6.40 -4.96 12.38
CA PRO A 23 -7.36 -4.19 11.59
C PRO A 23 -8.20 -3.20 12.39
N LEU A 24 -8.28 -3.35 13.72
CA LEU A 24 -9.05 -2.48 14.60
C LEU A 24 -8.22 -1.33 15.17
N ARG A 25 -6.90 -1.34 14.91
CA ARG A 25 -6.00 -0.30 15.37
C ARG A 25 -6.20 0.97 14.55
N GLU A 26 -6.52 2.06 15.23
CA GLU A 26 -6.63 3.37 14.59
C GLU A 26 -5.27 3.87 14.09
N PRO A 27 -5.18 4.50 12.90
CA PRO A 27 -3.94 5.09 12.40
C PRO A 27 -3.33 6.08 13.39
N SER A 28 -2.00 6.21 13.38
CA SER A 28 -1.32 7.16 14.24
C SER A 28 -1.59 8.61 13.82
N LYS A 29 -1.21 9.57 14.68
CA LYS A 29 -1.30 11.01 14.33
C LYS A 29 -0.50 11.37 13.07
N ALA A 30 0.55 10.61 12.77
CA ALA A 30 1.36 10.81 11.57
C ALA A 30 0.89 9.94 10.39
N GLY A 31 -0.19 9.16 10.57
CA GLY A 31 -0.74 8.24 9.59
C GLY A 31 -1.07 8.92 8.27
N LEU A 32 -0.83 8.20 7.19
CA LEU A 32 -1.06 8.67 5.82
C LEU A 32 -2.43 8.22 5.33
N GLU A 33 -3.07 9.07 4.55
CA GLU A 33 -4.30 8.77 3.82
C GLU A 33 -4.02 8.57 2.34
N ARG A 34 -4.70 7.58 1.76
CA ARG A 34 -4.65 7.35 0.32
C ARG A 34 -5.59 8.32 -0.37
N VAL A 35 -5.02 9.23 -1.15
CA VAL A 35 -5.76 10.26 -1.90
C VAL A 35 -5.96 9.91 -3.37
N ALA A 36 -5.20 8.96 -3.90
CA ALA A 36 -5.42 8.43 -5.24
C ALA A 36 -5.04 6.95 -5.32
N TYR A 37 -5.76 6.22 -6.16
CA TYR A 37 -5.45 4.84 -6.52
C TYR A 37 -5.95 4.54 -7.92
N TRP A 38 -5.06 4.12 -8.81
CA TRP A 38 -5.44 3.80 -10.18
C TRP A 38 -4.52 2.75 -10.82
N GLN A 39 -5.00 2.19 -11.92
CA GLN A 39 -4.18 1.42 -12.84
C GLN A 39 -3.66 2.39 -13.91
N PRO A 40 -2.33 2.55 -14.07
CA PRO A 40 -1.77 3.50 -15.01
C PRO A 40 -2.07 3.12 -16.47
N GLU A 41 -2.09 4.12 -17.34
CA GLU A 41 -2.12 3.88 -18.78
C GLU A 41 -0.83 3.20 -19.23
N ARG A 42 -0.97 2.33 -20.24
CA ARG A 42 0.11 1.50 -20.74
C ARG A 42 1.03 2.29 -21.66
N THR A 43 2.34 2.15 -21.44
CA THR A 43 3.37 2.71 -22.33
C THR A 43 4.13 1.65 -23.14
N HIS A 44 4.11 0.36 -22.75
CA HIS A 44 4.91 -0.70 -23.39
C HIS A 44 4.17 -2.04 -23.52
N THR A 45 4.63 -2.91 -24.43
CA THR A 45 3.89 -4.14 -24.75
C THR A 45 4.00 -5.27 -23.72
N VAL A 46 5.09 -5.25 -22.94
CA VAL A 46 5.45 -6.27 -21.94
C VAL A 46 4.71 -6.03 -20.61
N GLY A 47 4.65 -7.04 -19.72
CA GLY A 47 4.10 -6.89 -18.37
C GLY A 47 2.64 -7.33 -18.19
N LYS A 48 2.11 -8.16 -19.09
CA LYS A 48 0.77 -8.73 -18.99
C LYS A 48 0.82 -10.16 -18.51
N ASP A 49 -0.20 -10.57 -17.77
CA ASP A 49 -0.44 -11.99 -17.54
C ASP A 49 -0.93 -12.71 -18.81
N LYS A 50 -1.15 -14.01 -18.70
CA LYS A 50 -1.68 -14.87 -19.77
C LYS A 50 -3.02 -14.41 -20.37
N ASN A 51 -3.78 -13.58 -19.64
CA ASN A 51 -5.09 -13.05 -20.05
C ASN A 51 -4.99 -11.62 -20.60
N GLY A 52 -3.78 -11.06 -20.69
CA GLY A 52 -3.57 -9.71 -21.17
C GLY A 52 -3.79 -8.62 -20.13
N VAL A 53 -3.96 -8.99 -18.85
CA VAL A 53 -4.25 -8.06 -17.74
C VAL A 53 -2.95 -7.47 -17.19
N ILE A 54 -2.99 -6.17 -16.91
CA ILE A 54 -1.94 -5.45 -16.19
C ILE A 54 -2.31 -5.40 -14.71
N HIS A 55 -1.43 -5.94 -13.86
CA HIS A 55 -1.62 -5.99 -12.41
C HIS A 55 -0.98 -4.80 -11.68
N ASP A 56 -0.25 -3.95 -12.39
CA ASP A 56 0.36 -2.75 -11.83
C ASP A 56 -0.70 -1.78 -11.28
N ARG A 57 -0.41 -1.20 -10.13
CA ARG A 57 -1.27 -0.23 -9.47
C ARG A 57 -0.42 0.88 -8.89
N VAL A 58 -0.91 2.10 -8.99
CA VAL A 58 -0.29 3.28 -8.39
C VAL A 58 -1.23 3.81 -7.32
N SER A 59 -0.66 4.17 -6.17
CA SER A 59 -1.38 4.88 -5.11
C SER A 59 -0.58 6.07 -4.63
N ILE A 60 -1.25 7.21 -4.40
CA ILE A 60 -0.66 8.39 -3.77
C ILE A 60 -1.18 8.48 -2.33
N TRP A 61 -0.27 8.76 -1.41
CA TRP A 61 -0.54 8.87 0.02
C TRP A 61 -0.01 10.20 0.54
N CYS A 62 -0.80 10.91 1.35
CA CYS A 62 -0.41 12.16 1.96
C CYS A 62 -0.64 12.12 3.48
N ARG A 63 -0.01 13.05 4.22
CA ARG A 63 -0.32 13.22 5.64
C ARG A 63 -1.74 13.77 5.81
N ARG A 64 -2.38 13.40 6.93
CA ARG A 64 -3.55 14.10 7.45
C ARG A 64 -3.10 15.47 7.98
N ASP A 65 -3.82 16.52 7.61
CA ASP A 65 -3.64 17.86 8.18
C ASP A 65 -4.18 17.93 9.62
#